data_AF-A0AAD3MJH4-F1
#
_entry.id   AF-A0AAD3MJH4-F1
#
_cell.length_a   1.000
_cell.length_b   1.000
_cell.length_c   1.000
_cell.angle_alpha   90.00
_cell.angle_beta   90.00
_cell.angle_gamma   90.00
#
_symmetry.space_group_name_H-M   'P 1'
#
loop_
_entity.id
_entity.type
_entity.pdbx_description
1 polymer ?
#
loop_
_entity_poly.entity_id
_entity_poly.type
_entity_poly.pdbx_seq_one_letter_code
_entity_poly.pdbx_strand_id
1 'polypeptide(L)'
;MWEGCSMFLQTQTLPQQVQRQPYASLIVDILTQCGTGNASMKDKPERSVNPLSPIDDLLNAIPLPQRYLNHGTSFRIDCHTCSCFAGNTICSTRECLGFGNSDEDRRHFTGLPCSCPDRFIPVCASNGRTYPSACVARCMGFKDHQFVFGQCHLSNPCAGKPCQRNQRCIPKYRVCLSDSSDCPQYECVGRPAACDKNSVEPACDTDGLVHPSLCQLQQAGKTLAYMGHCQDACRKPQQVCGHNGETYNTVCDAFSDRVAVDYEGPCHAVGAVSDLAPDSACSLIPCPPLSTPGCRPVTPPGACCPICASMLQILWNKEQMNTFSKLIKNQPVTVHDVLQILRLHVSVPQCDVFGYLSIDHELVVLIAPVDQQPTPLQIEACSKEAEKIDSLINYASPTLVSQVPLSAFLTSEIKTSSIHSSGVAPTSPLPLGLCFLLGLLVAAAPGLHQL
;
A
#
# COMPACT_ATOMS: atom_id res chain seq x y z
N MET A 1 20.27 31.67 -67.58
CA MET A 1 20.08 32.39 -68.86
C MET A 1 18.63 32.17 -69.26
N TRP A 2 17.63 33.02 -69.01
CA TRP A 2 17.48 34.48 -68.84
C TRP A 2 16.49 34.72 -67.67
N GLU A 3 16.71 35.57 -66.64
CA GLU A 3 16.52 37.04 -66.56
C GLU A 3 15.36 37.59 -67.42
N GLY A 4 14.40 38.38 -66.96
CA GLY A 4 14.12 39.04 -65.69
C GLY A 4 13.04 40.10 -65.95
N CYS A 5 12.27 40.47 -64.94
CA CYS A 5 11.77 41.83 -64.80
C CYS A 5 11.46 42.09 -63.32
N SER A 6 12.10 43.12 -62.79
CA SER A 6 12.03 43.60 -61.40
C SER A 6 11.44 45.00 -61.42
N MET A 7 10.54 45.32 -60.48
CA MET A 7 10.69 46.49 -59.60
C MET A 7 9.56 46.60 -58.55
N PHE A 8 9.98 46.50 -57.28
CA PHE A 8 9.67 47.31 -56.08
C PHE A 8 8.34 48.10 -55.96
N LEU A 9 7.64 47.89 -54.82
CA LEU A 9 7.34 48.95 -53.83
C LEU A 9 6.73 48.41 -52.51
N GLN A 10 7.52 48.56 -51.44
CA GLN A 10 7.23 48.97 -50.05
C GLN A 10 6.04 48.41 -49.23
N THR A 11 6.42 47.64 -48.20
CA THR A 11 6.08 47.78 -46.76
C THR A 11 4.73 48.40 -46.35
N GLN A 12 3.85 47.56 -45.79
CA GLN A 12 2.99 47.92 -44.66
C GLN A 12 3.02 46.81 -43.60
N THR A 13 3.54 47.16 -42.44
CA THR A 13 3.41 46.45 -41.16
C THR A 13 2.04 46.74 -40.54
N LEU A 14 1.32 45.70 -40.10
CA LEU A 14 0.28 45.81 -39.06
C LEU A 14 0.33 44.56 -38.15
N PRO A 15 0.14 44.72 -36.82
CA PRO A 15 0.47 43.69 -35.85
C PRO A 15 -0.74 42.79 -35.55
N GLN A 16 -0.56 41.47 -35.61
CA GLN A 16 -1.48 40.53 -34.96
C GLN A 16 -1.11 40.38 -33.48
N GLN A 17 -1.67 41.27 -32.66
CA GLN A 17 -1.91 40.98 -31.25
C GLN A 17 -3.07 39.98 -31.17
N VAL A 18 -2.77 38.67 -31.12
CA VAL A 18 -3.74 37.67 -30.66
C VAL A 18 -3.72 37.72 -29.14
N GLN A 19 -4.55 38.58 -28.56
CA GLN A 19 -4.93 38.52 -27.15
C GLN A 19 -5.58 37.14 -26.90
N ARG A 20 -4.87 36.23 -26.23
CA ARG A 20 -5.52 35.07 -25.60
C ARG A 20 -6.55 35.60 -24.61
N GLN A 21 -7.81 35.25 -24.83
CA GLN A 21 -8.92 35.63 -23.96
C GLN A 21 -8.68 35.13 -22.53
N PRO A 22 -8.72 36.00 -21.50
CA PRO A 22 -8.58 35.59 -20.10
C PRO A 22 -9.75 34.73 -19.58
N TYR A 23 -10.88 34.70 -20.29
CA TYR A 23 -12.10 33.99 -19.89
C TYR A 23 -12.02 32.46 -20.11
N ALA A 24 -11.27 31.99 -21.11
CA ALA A 24 -11.15 30.55 -21.35
C ALA A 24 -10.37 29.83 -20.23
N SER A 25 -9.32 30.48 -19.69
CA SER A 25 -8.60 29.97 -18.50
C SER A 25 -9.55 29.91 -17.30
N LEU A 26 -10.27 31.00 -17.03
CA LEU A 26 -11.17 31.10 -15.88
C LEU A 26 -12.27 30.03 -15.87
N ILE A 27 -12.82 29.68 -17.05
CA ILE A 27 -13.84 28.61 -17.17
C ILE A 27 -13.23 27.23 -16.89
N VAL A 28 -12.03 26.94 -17.41
CA VAL A 28 -11.32 25.67 -17.12
C VAL A 28 -10.95 25.58 -15.64
N ASP A 29 -10.52 26.69 -15.04
CA ASP A 29 -10.17 26.77 -13.62
C ASP A 29 -11.41 26.54 -12.73
N ILE A 30 -12.59 27.05 -13.10
CA ILE A 30 -13.85 26.80 -12.38
C ILE A 30 -14.32 25.34 -12.54
N LEU A 31 -14.23 24.77 -13.74
CA LEU A 31 -14.66 23.38 -13.99
C LEU A 31 -13.79 22.33 -13.30
N THR A 32 -12.55 22.69 -12.96
CA THR A 32 -11.61 21.79 -12.27
C THR A 32 -11.63 21.94 -10.75
N GLN A 33 -12.42 22.89 -10.22
CA GLN A 33 -12.57 23.11 -8.78
C GLN A 33 -13.61 22.18 -8.15
N CYS A 34 -13.32 21.72 -6.93
CA CYS A 34 -14.24 20.93 -6.13
C CYS A 34 -15.01 21.82 -5.15
N GLY A 35 -16.32 21.61 -5.03
CA GLY A 35 -17.16 22.30 -4.05
C GLY A 35 -17.27 21.50 -2.74
N THR A 36 -17.12 22.16 -1.59
CA THR A 36 -17.23 21.54 -0.25
C THR A 36 -18.62 20.96 0.07
N GLY A 37 -19.64 21.20 -0.76
CA GLY A 37 -21.00 20.67 -0.61
C GLY A 37 -21.31 19.41 -1.43
N ASN A 38 -20.38 18.93 -2.26
CA ASN A 38 -20.59 17.81 -3.19
C ASN A 38 -19.77 16.55 -2.82
N ALA A 39 -19.52 16.29 -1.54
CA ALA A 39 -19.10 14.97 -1.08
C ALA A 39 -20.30 14.00 -1.19
N SER A 40 -20.72 13.69 -2.41
CA SER A 40 -21.73 12.67 -2.68
C SER A 40 -21.08 11.31 -2.44
N MET A 41 -21.25 10.81 -1.22
CA MET A 41 -20.95 9.45 -0.81
C MET A 41 -21.88 8.52 -1.61
N LYS A 42 -21.47 8.18 -2.85
CA LYS A 42 -22.29 7.43 -3.81
C LYS A 42 -22.38 5.92 -3.54
N ASP A 43 -21.66 5.40 -2.55
CA ASP A 43 -21.68 3.98 -2.19
C ASP A 43 -21.82 3.80 -0.67
N LYS A 44 -23.03 3.96 -0.14
CA LYS A 44 -23.41 3.39 1.16
C LYS A 44 -24.65 2.50 0.95
N PRO A 45 -24.67 1.25 1.46
CA PRO A 45 -25.88 0.45 1.42
C PRO A 45 -26.94 1.13 2.29
N GLU A 46 -28.14 1.32 1.72
CA GLU A 46 -29.29 1.92 2.41
C GLU A 46 -29.60 1.16 3.69
N ARG A 47 -29.44 1.82 4.85
CA ARG A 47 -30.03 1.36 6.11
C ARG A 47 -31.36 2.09 6.26
N SER A 48 -32.44 1.32 6.27
CA SER A 48 -33.81 1.79 6.51
C SER A 48 -33.92 2.54 7.85
N VAL A 49 -34.30 3.82 7.82
CA VAL A 49 -34.77 4.54 9.00
C VAL A 49 -36.14 5.13 8.67
N ASN A 50 -37.11 4.83 9.53
CA ASN A 50 -38.50 5.29 9.45
C ASN A 50 -38.60 6.82 9.62
N PRO A 51 -39.64 7.46 9.05
CA PRO A 51 -39.77 8.91 9.03
C PRO A 51 -40.21 9.47 10.39
N LEU A 52 -39.44 10.41 10.93
CA LEU A 52 -39.88 11.34 11.98
C LEU A 52 -39.96 12.77 11.41
N SER A 53 -40.84 13.57 12.02
CA SER A 53 -41.57 14.73 11.51
C SER A 53 -40.77 16.00 11.14
N PRO A 54 -41.33 16.88 10.27
CA PRO A 54 -40.61 18.00 9.65
C PRO A 54 -40.77 19.32 10.42
N ILE A 55 -40.08 19.53 11.56
CA ILE A 55 -40.04 20.87 12.21
C ILE A 55 -38.63 21.29 12.73
N ASP A 56 -37.60 20.43 12.70
CA ASP A 56 -36.26 20.82 13.21
C ASP A 56 -35.24 21.28 12.14
N ASP A 57 -35.63 21.34 10.86
CA ASP A 57 -34.70 21.62 9.73
C ASP A 57 -34.45 23.10 9.41
N LEU A 58 -35.00 24.06 10.17
CA LEU A 58 -34.91 25.49 9.83
C LEU A 58 -33.92 26.31 10.67
N LEU A 59 -33.27 25.75 11.69
CA LEU A 59 -32.31 26.49 12.53
C LEU A 59 -30.82 26.20 12.26
N ASN A 60 -30.46 25.24 11.41
CA ASN A 60 -29.06 24.92 11.10
C ASN A 60 -28.60 25.37 9.69
N ALA A 61 -29.41 26.12 8.95
CA ALA A 61 -29.05 26.68 7.65
C ALA A 61 -28.31 28.02 7.80
N ILE A 62 -27.10 28.01 8.38
CA ILE A 62 -26.11 29.05 8.11
C ILE A 62 -25.22 28.50 6.99
N PRO A 63 -25.25 29.05 5.76
CA PRO A 63 -24.36 28.60 4.70
C PRO A 63 -22.93 28.91 5.11
N LEU A 64 -22.14 27.89 5.44
CA LEU A 64 -20.68 28.02 5.44
C LEU A 64 -20.26 28.50 4.05
N PRO A 65 -19.29 29.44 3.93
CA PRO A 65 -18.87 29.94 2.63
C PRO A 65 -18.43 28.77 1.76
N GLN A 66 -19.07 28.58 0.60
CA GLN A 66 -18.68 27.58 -0.39
C GLN A 66 -17.22 27.87 -0.79
N ARG A 67 -16.30 27.06 -0.25
CA ARG A 67 -14.88 27.19 -0.56
C ARG A 67 -14.61 26.27 -1.74
N TYR A 68 -14.35 26.86 -2.89
CA TYR A 68 -13.91 26.12 -4.05
C TYR A 68 -12.45 25.71 -3.85
N LEU A 69 -12.16 24.42 -4.00
CA LEU A 69 -10.82 23.86 -3.86
C LEU A 69 -10.23 23.65 -5.25
N ASN A 70 -9.00 24.14 -5.46
CA ASN A 70 -8.31 23.97 -6.72
C ASN A 70 -7.95 22.50 -6.96
N HIS A 71 -7.84 22.10 -8.22
CA HIS A 71 -7.28 20.81 -8.59
C HIS A 71 -5.91 20.57 -7.90
N GLY A 72 -5.69 19.35 -7.42
CA GLY A 72 -4.50 18.95 -6.68
C GLY A 72 -4.52 19.31 -5.20
N THR A 73 -5.54 20.05 -4.73
CA THR A 73 -5.65 20.38 -3.30
C THR A 73 -6.07 19.15 -2.52
N SER A 74 -5.24 18.74 -1.56
CA SER A 74 -5.60 17.76 -0.55
C SER A 74 -6.22 18.43 0.68
N PHE A 75 -7.15 17.74 1.32
CA PHE A 75 -7.87 18.22 2.49
C PHE A 75 -8.42 17.04 3.28
N ARG A 76 -8.98 17.32 4.46
CA ARG A 76 -9.59 16.30 5.32
C ARG A 76 -11.08 16.59 5.53
N ILE A 77 -11.89 15.55 5.41
CA ILE A 77 -13.29 15.54 5.85
C ILE A 77 -13.36 14.50 6.97
N ASP A 78 -13.65 14.94 8.20
CA ASP A 78 -13.56 14.10 9.40
C ASP A 78 -12.19 13.42 9.54
N CYS A 79 -12.16 12.09 9.44
CA CYS A 79 -10.92 11.32 9.39
C CYS A 79 -10.51 10.92 7.97
N HIS A 80 -11.33 11.17 6.96
CA HIS A 80 -11.00 10.84 5.57
C HIS A 80 -10.02 11.84 4.99
N THR A 81 -9.00 11.32 4.32
CA THR A 81 -8.09 12.14 3.53
C THR A 81 -8.62 12.18 2.10
N CYS A 82 -8.77 13.38 1.57
CA CYS A 82 -9.42 13.66 0.29
C CYS A 82 -8.52 14.50 -0.61
N SER A 83 -8.73 14.38 -1.92
CA SER A 83 -8.05 15.19 -2.93
C SER A 83 -9.02 15.62 -4.03
N CYS A 84 -8.88 16.87 -4.47
CA CYS A 84 -9.63 17.41 -5.60
C CYS A 84 -8.95 17.08 -6.93
N PHE A 85 -9.58 16.28 -7.76
CA PHE A 85 -9.07 15.89 -9.07
C PHE A 85 -10.05 16.27 -10.18
N ALA A 86 -9.72 17.29 -10.98
CA ALA A 86 -10.54 17.75 -12.12
C ALA A 86 -12.05 17.90 -11.80
N GLY A 87 -12.36 18.57 -10.69
CA GLY A 87 -13.74 18.79 -10.21
C GLY A 87 -14.33 17.65 -9.38
N ASN A 88 -13.69 16.47 -9.36
CA ASN A 88 -14.12 15.32 -8.55
C ASN A 88 -13.40 15.29 -7.20
N THR A 89 -14.16 15.08 -6.12
CA THR A 89 -13.60 14.82 -4.79
C THR A 89 -13.42 13.32 -4.61
N ILE A 90 -12.18 12.89 -4.38
CA ILE A 90 -11.81 11.48 -4.15
C ILE A 90 -11.29 11.38 -2.73
N CYS A 91 -11.80 10.45 -1.93
CA CYS A 91 -11.48 10.30 -0.51
C CYS A 91 -11.14 8.86 -0.15
N SER A 92 -10.31 8.69 0.89
CA SER A 92 -10.11 7.41 1.58
C SER A 92 -11.43 6.86 2.13
N THR A 93 -11.60 5.53 2.19
CA THR A 93 -12.87 4.90 2.61
C THR A 93 -12.87 4.37 4.05
N ARG A 94 -11.85 4.71 4.86
CA ARG A 94 -11.71 4.22 6.25
C ARG A 94 -12.88 4.59 7.15
N GLU A 95 -13.26 3.70 8.07
CA GLU A 95 -14.36 3.97 9.01
C GLU A 95 -13.87 4.89 10.14
N CYS A 96 -14.54 6.04 10.33
CA CYS A 96 -14.16 7.02 11.33
C CYS A 96 -14.91 6.81 12.65
N LEU A 97 -14.20 6.60 13.76
CA LEU A 97 -14.77 6.76 15.09
C LEU A 97 -14.75 8.24 15.50
N GLY A 98 -15.93 8.88 15.50
CA GLY A 98 -16.09 10.26 15.95
C GLY A 98 -16.26 10.40 17.48
N PHE A 99 -15.99 11.59 18.01
CA PHE A 99 -16.23 11.92 19.43
C PHE A 99 -17.72 11.91 19.82
N GLY A 100 -18.64 11.92 18.85
CA GLY A 100 -20.09 11.84 19.06
C GLY A 100 -20.69 10.42 19.02
N ASN A 101 -19.88 9.38 18.78
CA ASN A 101 -20.38 8.00 18.71
C ASN A 101 -20.74 7.49 20.11
N SER A 102 -21.93 6.90 20.24
CA SER A 102 -22.41 6.35 21.51
C SER A 102 -21.50 5.23 22.02
N ASP A 103 -21.54 4.94 23.32
CA ASP A 103 -20.82 3.81 23.91
C ASP A 103 -21.22 2.46 23.27
N GLU A 104 -22.39 2.40 22.63
CA GLU A 104 -22.86 1.23 21.90
C GLU A 104 -22.22 1.14 20.49
N ASP A 105 -22.08 2.25 19.77
CA ASP A 105 -21.37 2.30 18.49
C ASP A 105 -19.89 1.93 18.66
N ARG A 106 -19.27 2.36 19.77
CA ARG A 106 -17.90 2.00 20.12
C ARG A 106 -17.72 0.51 20.36
N ARG A 107 -18.75 -0.20 20.86
CA ARG A 107 -18.71 -1.66 21.09
C ARG A 107 -18.88 -2.47 19.81
N HIS A 108 -19.50 -1.90 18.78
CA HIS A 108 -19.70 -2.57 17.49
C HIS A 108 -18.59 -2.28 16.49
N PHE A 109 -17.66 -1.39 16.82
CA PHE A 109 -16.52 -1.08 15.98
C PHE A 109 -15.50 -2.22 16.02
N THR A 110 -15.50 -3.02 14.96
CA THR A 110 -14.53 -4.12 14.78
C THR A 110 -13.20 -3.63 14.23
N GLY A 111 -13.13 -2.37 13.79
CA GLY A 111 -11.98 -1.82 13.08
C GLY A 111 -11.82 -2.35 11.65
N LEU A 112 -12.77 -3.13 11.14
CA LEU A 112 -12.86 -3.54 9.75
C LEU A 112 -13.91 -2.70 9.01
N PRO A 113 -13.81 -2.55 7.67
CA PRO A 113 -14.77 -1.77 6.91
C PRO A 113 -16.22 -2.23 7.08
N CYS A 114 -17.15 -1.27 7.14
CA CYS A 114 -18.57 -1.49 7.38
C CYS A 114 -18.88 -2.21 8.71
N SER A 115 -18.00 -2.08 9.72
CA SER A 115 -18.08 -2.81 10.98
C SER A 115 -18.26 -4.32 10.80
N CYS A 116 -17.64 -4.91 9.77
CA CYS A 116 -17.71 -6.35 9.50
C CYS A 116 -17.05 -7.17 10.63
N PRO A 117 -17.55 -8.37 10.95
CA PRO A 117 -16.91 -9.25 11.94
C PRO A 117 -15.47 -9.60 11.54
N ASP A 118 -14.59 -9.76 12.53
CA ASP A 118 -13.16 -10.07 12.39
C ASP A 118 -12.85 -11.55 12.14
N ARG A 119 -13.86 -12.33 11.73
CA ARG A 119 -13.70 -13.75 11.39
C ARG A 119 -13.02 -13.89 10.04
N PHE A 120 -11.85 -14.50 10.03
CA PHE A 120 -11.09 -14.75 8.82
C PHE A 120 -11.64 -15.96 8.04
N ILE A 121 -12.52 -15.69 7.08
CA ILE A 121 -13.07 -16.65 6.13
C ILE A 121 -12.84 -16.05 4.73
N PRO A 122 -11.63 -16.22 4.18
CA PRO A 122 -11.19 -15.41 3.06
C PRO A 122 -11.99 -15.69 1.78
N VAL A 123 -12.09 -14.66 0.96
CA VAL A 123 -12.64 -14.74 -0.40
C VAL A 123 -11.67 -14.12 -1.40
N CYS A 124 -11.54 -14.73 -2.57
CA CYS A 124 -10.76 -14.22 -3.68
C CYS A 124 -11.69 -13.44 -4.62
N ALA A 125 -11.48 -12.13 -4.71
CA ALA A 125 -12.27 -11.25 -5.56
C ALA A 125 -11.74 -11.19 -7.00
N SER A 126 -12.58 -10.70 -7.92
CA SER A 126 -12.30 -10.66 -9.35
C SER A 126 -11.15 -9.72 -9.76
N ASN A 127 -10.70 -8.85 -8.85
CA ASN A 127 -9.49 -8.04 -9.01
C ASN A 127 -8.21 -8.79 -8.56
N GLY A 128 -8.30 -10.05 -8.17
CA GLY A 128 -7.19 -10.87 -7.71
C GLY A 128 -6.73 -10.58 -6.28
N ARG A 129 -7.50 -9.82 -5.48
CA ARG A 129 -7.24 -9.57 -4.07
C ARG A 129 -8.00 -10.56 -3.18
N THR A 130 -7.34 -11.13 -2.19
CA THR A 130 -8.01 -11.78 -1.06
C THR A 130 -8.55 -10.75 -0.08
N TYR A 131 -9.84 -10.87 0.22
CA TYR A 131 -10.50 -10.16 1.31
C TYR A 131 -10.71 -11.11 2.50
N PRO A 132 -10.62 -10.62 3.74
CA PRO A 132 -10.69 -11.48 4.93
C PRO A 132 -12.08 -12.11 5.15
N SER A 133 -13.13 -11.55 4.54
CA SER A 133 -14.46 -12.13 4.54
C SER A 133 -15.30 -11.63 3.37
N ALA A 134 -16.37 -12.38 3.06
CA ALA A 134 -17.40 -11.95 2.11
C ALA A 134 -18.09 -10.64 2.52
N CYS A 135 -18.18 -10.36 3.83
CA CYS A 135 -18.71 -9.09 4.34
C CYS A 135 -17.83 -7.91 3.88
N VAL A 136 -16.52 -8.03 4.08
CA VAL A 136 -15.57 -6.98 3.67
C VAL A 136 -15.54 -6.84 2.15
N ALA A 137 -15.54 -7.94 1.39
CA ALA A 137 -15.62 -7.87 -0.08
C ALA A 137 -16.86 -7.10 -0.57
N ARG A 138 -18.03 -7.35 0.03
CA ARG A 138 -19.26 -6.60 -0.29
C ARG A 138 -19.21 -5.14 0.12
N CYS A 139 -18.65 -4.85 1.30
CA CYS A 139 -18.40 -3.47 1.75
C CYS A 139 -17.54 -2.70 0.73
N MET A 140 -16.60 -3.41 0.11
CA MET A 140 -15.70 -2.92 -0.92
C MET A 140 -16.30 -2.88 -2.33
N GLY A 141 -17.62 -3.09 -2.46
CA GLY A 141 -18.36 -2.93 -3.72
C GLY A 141 -18.41 -4.19 -4.59
N PHE A 142 -17.87 -5.33 -4.15
CA PHE A 142 -17.97 -6.58 -4.90
C PHE A 142 -19.32 -7.26 -4.68
N LYS A 143 -19.94 -7.74 -5.76
CA LYS A 143 -21.14 -8.59 -5.72
C LYS A 143 -20.75 -10.05 -5.52
N ASP A 144 -21.70 -10.88 -5.07
CA ASP A 144 -21.44 -12.30 -4.75
C ASP A 144 -20.88 -13.13 -5.93
N HIS A 145 -21.13 -12.74 -7.19
CA HIS A 145 -20.56 -13.41 -8.37
C HIS A 145 -19.15 -12.93 -8.75
N GLN A 146 -18.67 -11.86 -8.11
CA GLN A 146 -17.36 -11.26 -8.36
C GLN A 146 -16.32 -11.74 -7.34
N PHE A 147 -16.64 -12.70 -6.48
CA PHE A 147 -15.68 -13.35 -5.59
C PHE A 147 -16.03 -14.81 -5.34
N VAL A 148 -15.05 -15.60 -4.91
CA VAL A 148 -15.20 -17.01 -4.53
C VAL A 148 -14.56 -17.27 -3.18
N PHE A 149 -15.01 -18.28 -2.44
CA PHE A 149 -14.39 -18.66 -1.16
C PHE A 149 -12.97 -19.19 -1.33
N GLY A 150 -12.10 -18.82 -0.39
CA GLY A 150 -10.67 -19.16 -0.38
C GLY A 150 -9.78 -17.96 -0.69
N GLN A 151 -8.48 -18.12 -0.43
CA GLN A 151 -7.46 -17.13 -0.79
C GLN A 151 -7.11 -17.25 -2.28
N CYS A 152 -6.75 -16.14 -2.92
CA CYS A 152 -6.38 -16.11 -4.33
C CYS A 152 -5.14 -16.97 -4.62
N HIS A 153 -4.12 -16.93 -3.76
CA HIS A 153 -2.86 -17.66 -3.98
C HIS A 153 -3.03 -19.19 -3.88
N LEU A 154 -4.08 -19.67 -3.20
CA LEU A 154 -4.36 -21.11 -3.05
C LEU A 154 -5.20 -21.69 -4.20
N SER A 155 -5.89 -20.84 -4.96
CA SER A 155 -6.66 -21.27 -6.12
C SER A 155 -5.73 -21.55 -7.30
N ASN A 156 -5.82 -22.72 -7.93
CA ASN A 156 -5.02 -23.01 -9.13
C ASN A 156 -5.71 -22.44 -10.38
N PRO A 157 -5.23 -21.31 -10.94
CA PRO A 157 -5.87 -20.67 -12.08
C PRO A 157 -5.73 -21.49 -13.38
N CYS A 158 -4.81 -22.45 -13.41
CA CYS A 158 -4.56 -23.31 -14.56
C CYS A 158 -5.34 -24.63 -14.55
N ALA A 159 -6.09 -24.93 -13.48
CA ALA A 159 -6.87 -26.17 -13.36
C ALA A 159 -7.90 -26.33 -14.49
N GLY A 160 -8.53 -25.22 -14.91
CA GLY A 160 -9.50 -25.18 -16.01
C GLY A 160 -8.91 -25.24 -17.41
N LYS A 161 -7.58 -25.41 -17.57
CA LYS A 161 -6.85 -25.36 -18.85
C LYS A 161 -7.26 -24.15 -19.72
N PRO A 162 -7.09 -22.92 -19.22
CA PRO A 162 -7.59 -21.72 -19.90
C PRO A 162 -6.81 -21.33 -21.17
N CYS A 163 -5.65 -21.94 -21.41
CA CYS A 163 -4.78 -21.63 -22.54
C CYS A 163 -5.04 -22.54 -23.76
N GLN A 164 -4.64 -22.06 -24.93
CA GLN A 164 -4.69 -22.84 -26.18
C GLN A 164 -3.79 -24.09 -26.10
N ARG A 165 -4.04 -25.11 -26.94
CA ARG A 165 -3.31 -26.39 -26.91
C ARG A 165 -1.79 -26.27 -27.08
N ASN A 166 -1.31 -25.23 -27.77
CA ASN A 166 0.10 -24.95 -28.02
C ASN A 166 0.73 -24.03 -26.97
N GLN A 167 -0.02 -23.63 -25.94
CA GLN A 167 0.42 -22.76 -24.86
C GLN A 167 0.45 -23.52 -23.53
N ARG A 168 1.37 -23.13 -22.66
CA ARG A 168 1.41 -23.56 -21.27
C ARG A 168 0.76 -22.48 -20.41
N CYS A 169 -0.16 -22.89 -19.54
CA CYS A 169 -0.68 -22.03 -18.50
C CYS A 169 0.30 -21.96 -17.33
N ILE A 170 0.58 -20.76 -16.86
CA ILE A 170 1.47 -20.50 -15.72
C ILE A 170 0.73 -19.61 -14.73
N PRO A 171 0.57 -20.02 -13.46
CA PRO A 171 0.02 -19.15 -12.43
C PRO A 171 0.81 -17.84 -12.33
N LYS A 172 0.09 -16.73 -12.26
CA LYS A 172 0.64 -15.38 -12.14
C LYS A 172 -0.35 -14.53 -11.36
N TYR A 173 -0.35 -14.77 -10.05
CA TYR A 173 -1.19 -14.08 -9.09
C TYR A 173 -0.88 -12.58 -9.11
N ARG A 174 -1.92 -11.75 -9.15
CA ARG A 174 -1.77 -10.29 -9.25
C ARG A 174 -3.01 -9.60 -8.73
N VAL A 175 -2.81 -8.44 -8.10
CA VAL A 175 -3.89 -7.55 -7.72
C VAL A 175 -3.98 -6.42 -8.73
N CYS A 176 -5.11 -6.33 -9.43
CA CYS A 176 -5.37 -5.29 -10.42
C CYS A 176 -5.97 -4.03 -9.75
N LEU A 177 -5.41 -2.87 -10.09
CA LEU A 177 -5.89 -1.55 -9.69
C LEU A 177 -6.92 -0.99 -10.68
N SER A 178 -6.95 -1.50 -11.91
CA SER A 178 -7.99 -1.19 -12.89
C SER A 178 -9.06 -2.28 -12.96
N ASP A 179 -10.33 -1.91 -13.11
CA ASP A 179 -11.46 -2.82 -13.35
C ASP A 179 -12.03 -2.73 -14.78
N SER A 180 -11.36 -1.99 -15.68
CA SER A 180 -11.74 -1.88 -17.10
C SER A 180 -11.47 -3.12 -17.95
N SER A 181 -10.72 -4.09 -17.43
CA SER A 181 -10.42 -5.36 -18.08
C SER A 181 -10.35 -6.50 -17.07
N ASP A 182 -10.40 -7.74 -17.57
CA ASP A 182 -10.24 -8.92 -16.73
C ASP A 182 -8.88 -8.89 -16.01
N CYS A 183 -8.84 -9.44 -14.80
CA CYS A 183 -7.62 -9.58 -14.01
C CYS A 183 -7.13 -11.04 -14.01
N PRO A 184 -6.57 -11.55 -15.13
CA PRO A 184 -6.18 -12.95 -15.25
C PRO A 184 -5.07 -13.29 -14.24
N GLN A 185 -5.33 -14.28 -13.39
CA GLN A 185 -4.38 -14.81 -12.41
C GLN A 185 -3.39 -15.82 -13.02
N TYR A 186 -3.31 -15.88 -14.34
CA TYR A 186 -2.41 -16.76 -15.08
C TYR A 186 -1.85 -16.05 -16.32
N GLU A 187 -0.83 -16.64 -16.91
CA GLU A 187 -0.29 -16.25 -18.20
C GLU A 187 -0.20 -17.47 -19.12
N CYS A 188 -0.60 -17.29 -20.39
CA CYS A 188 -0.45 -18.31 -21.42
C CYS A 188 0.83 -18.07 -22.20
N VAL A 189 1.87 -18.83 -21.89
CA VAL A 189 3.15 -18.74 -22.59
C VAL A 189 3.21 -19.77 -23.71
N GLY A 190 3.76 -19.38 -24.86
CA GLY A 190 4.08 -20.36 -25.91
C GLY A 190 5.18 -21.32 -25.46
N ARG A 191 5.49 -22.33 -26.27
CA ARG A 191 6.74 -23.09 -26.14
C ARG A 191 7.79 -22.45 -27.06
N PRO A 192 8.59 -21.47 -26.58
CA PRO A 192 9.62 -20.89 -27.42
C PRO A 192 10.66 -21.96 -27.75
N ALA A 193 11.05 -22.04 -29.02
CA ALA A 193 12.10 -22.95 -29.49
C ALA A 193 13.47 -22.62 -28.86
N ALA A 194 13.68 -21.35 -28.48
CA ALA A 194 14.83 -20.88 -27.77
C ALA A 194 14.41 -19.80 -26.77
N CYS A 195 14.99 -19.83 -25.57
CA CYS A 195 14.91 -18.72 -24.63
C CYS A 195 15.93 -17.64 -24.99
N ASP A 196 15.59 -16.38 -24.73
CA ASP A 196 16.56 -15.29 -24.86
C ASP A 196 17.73 -15.54 -23.90
N LYS A 197 18.95 -15.53 -24.44
CA LYS A 197 20.18 -15.74 -23.67
C LYS A 197 20.62 -14.48 -22.94
N ASN A 198 20.08 -13.32 -23.31
CA ASN A 198 20.39 -12.03 -22.68
C ASN A 198 19.45 -11.71 -21.51
N SER A 199 18.37 -12.48 -21.33
CA SER A 199 17.47 -12.36 -20.18
C SER A 199 18.11 -13.06 -18.97
N VAL A 200 18.69 -12.26 -18.07
CA VAL A 200 19.34 -12.73 -16.83
C VAL A 200 18.46 -12.34 -15.64
N GLU A 201 17.26 -12.89 -15.59
CA GLU A 201 16.35 -12.79 -14.46
C GLU A 201 16.21 -14.18 -13.81
N PRO A 202 17.12 -14.56 -12.90
CA PRO A 202 17.19 -15.92 -12.38
C PRO A 202 15.89 -16.33 -11.70
N ALA A 203 15.61 -17.63 -11.70
CA ALA A 203 14.42 -18.19 -11.06
C ALA A 203 14.80 -19.42 -10.23
N CYS A 204 14.32 -19.49 -8.99
CA CYS A 204 14.47 -20.65 -8.14
C CYS A 204 13.29 -21.59 -8.35
N ASP A 205 13.55 -22.88 -8.60
CA ASP A 205 12.50 -23.89 -8.66
C ASP A 205 12.20 -24.50 -7.28
N THR A 206 11.12 -25.29 -7.20
CA THR A 206 10.69 -25.97 -5.95
C THR A 206 11.67 -27.03 -5.45
N ASP A 207 12.64 -27.45 -6.27
CA ASP A 207 13.68 -28.40 -5.91
C ASP A 207 14.96 -27.69 -5.41
N GLY A 208 14.96 -26.35 -5.35
CA GLY A 208 16.10 -25.54 -4.94
C GLY A 208 17.18 -25.39 -6.01
N LEU A 209 16.84 -25.61 -7.28
CA LEU A 209 17.74 -25.39 -8.41
C LEU A 209 17.49 -24.02 -9.04
N VAL A 210 18.57 -23.27 -9.26
CA VAL A 210 18.53 -21.97 -9.93
C VAL A 210 18.54 -22.16 -11.45
N HIS A 211 17.63 -21.47 -12.12
CA HIS A 211 17.55 -21.38 -13.58
C HIS A 211 17.90 -19.97 -14.05
N PRO A 212 18.58 -19.79 -15.20
CA PRO A 212 19.00 -18.46 -15.69
C PRO A 212 17.85 -17.50 -15.99
N SER A 213 16.70 -18.02 -16.44
CA SER A 213 15.46 -17.27 -16.51
C SER A 213 14.25 -18.18 -16.30
N LEU A 214 13.10 -17.57 -16.09
CA LEU A 214 11.82 -18.25 -16.03
C LEU A 214 11.55 -19.10 -17.30
N CYS A 215 12.04 -18.68 -18.47
CA CYS A 215 11.89 -19.44 -19.70
C CYS A 215 12.66 -20.78 -19.65
N GLN A 216 13.92 -20.79 -19.18
CA GLN A 216 14.69 -22.03 -19.07
C GLN A 216 14.11 -22.96 -18.00
N LEU A 217 13.63 -22.40 -16.88
CA LEU A 217 12.90 -23.16 -15.86
C LEU A 217 11.69 -23.88 -16.47
N GLN A 218 10.91 -23.18 -17.29
CA GLN A 218 9.77 -23.74 -17.99
C GLN A 218 10.17 -24.82 -19.01
N GLN A 219 11.23 -24.60 -19.79
CA GLN A 219 11.75 -25.58 -20.75
C GLN A 219 12.24 -26.87 -20.05
N ALA A 220 12.81 -26.74 -18.85
CA ALA A 220 13.22 -27.86 -18.00
C ALA A 220 12.03 -28.61 -17.36
N GLY A 221 10.80 -28.14 -17.55
CA GLY A 221 9.61 -28.74 -16.95
C GLY A 221 9.51 -28.58 -15.44
N LYS A 222 10.27 -27.64 -14.86
CA LYS A 222 10.29 -27.35 -13.43
C LYS A 222 9.14 -26.42 -13.03
N THR A 223 8.90 -26.33 -11.73
CA THR A 223 7.88 -25.46 -11.12
C THR A 223 8.58 -24.32 -10.40
N LEU A 224 8.14 -23.09 -10.66
CA LEU A 224 8.69 -21.90 -10.02
C LEU A 224 8.41 -21.96 -8.52
N ALA A 225 9.43 -21.77 -7.69
CA ALA A 225 9.26 -21.46 -6.27
C ALA A 225 9.18 -19.95 -6.07
N TYR A 226 10.13 -19.20 -6.64
CA TYR A 226 10.16 -17.73 -6.62
C TYR A 226 11.16 -17.17 -7.64
N MET A 227 11.02 -15.90 -8.00
CA MET A 227 12.00 -15.22 -8.84
C MET A 227 13.24 -14.83 -8.01
N GLY A 228 14.43 -14.99 -8.60
CA GLY A 228 15.71 -14.76 -7.97
C GLY A 228 16.56 -16.01 -7.79
N HIS A 229 17.69 -15.85 -7.12
CA HIS A 229 18.57 -16.96 -6.75
C HIS A 229 18.01 -17.71 -5.54
N CYS A 230 18.21 -19.02 -5.50
CA CYS A 230 17.79 -19.85 -4.38
C CYS A 230 18.55 -19.45 -3.10
N GLN A 231 17.82 -19.15 -2.04
CA GLN A 231 18.34 -18.83 -0.71
C GLN A 231 18.35 -20.08 0.17
N ASP A 232 19.41 -20.28 0.94
CA ASP A 232 19.55 -21.43 1.84
C ASP A 232 18.44 -21.48 2.90
N ALA A 233 18.02 -20.32 3.41
CA ALA A 233 16.91 -20.18 4.35
C ALA A 233 15.56 -20.66 3.79
N CYS A 234 15.41 -20.71 2.46
CA CYS A 234 14.15 -21.06 1.78
C CYS A 234 14.21 -22.42 1.08
N ARG A 235 15.24 -23.25 1.33
CA ARG A 235 15.31 -24.62 0.80
C ARG A 235 14.22 -25.53 1.35
N LYS A 236 13.79 -25.29 2.60
CA LYS A 236 12.69 -26.01 3.23
C LYS A 236 11.45 -25.11 3.26
N PRO A 237 10.28 -25.60 2.81
CA PRO A 237 9.05 -24.83 2.91
C PRO A 237 8.73 -24.51 4.38
N GLN A 238 8.55 -23.24 4.67
CA GLN A 238 8.04 -22.73 5.95
C GLN A 238 7.04 -21.64 5.59
N GLN A 239 5.75 -21.97 5.73
CA GLN A 239 4.70 -21.07 5.32
C GLN A 239 4.72 -19.78 6.14
N VAL A 240 4.36 -18.69 5.50
CA VAL A 240 4.26 -17.36 6.13
C VAL A 240 3.00 -16.65 5.63
N CYS A 241 2.43 -15.82 6.49
CA CYS A 241 1.35 -14.93 6.11
C CYS A 241 1.95 -13.59 5.67
N GLY A 242 1.65 -13.14 4.46
CA GLY A 242 2.02 -11.82 3.98
C GLY A 242 1.10 -10.73 4.54
N HIS A 243 1.59 -9.50 4.64
CA HIS A 243 0.77 -8.33 5.01
C HIS A 243 -0.38 -8.07 4.02
N ASN A 244 -0.34 -8.67 2.82
CA ASN A 244 -1.42 -8.64 1.86
C ASN A 244 -2.58 -9.60 2.18
N GLY A 245 -2.43 -10.47 3.18
CA GLY A 245 -3.41 -11.50 3.57
C GLY A 245 -3.32 -12.81 2.77
N GLU A 246 -2.22 -13.03 2.02
CA GLU A 246 -1.97 -14.27 1.29
C GLU A 246 -0.95 -15.16 2.01
N THR A 247 -1.16 -16.48 1.90
CA THR A 247 -0.21 -17.47 2.42
C THR A 247 0.83 -17.83 1.37
N TYR A 248 2.11 -17.66 1.73
CA TYR A 248 3.26 -18.02 0.90
C TYR A 248 3.95 -19.28 1.40
N ASN A 249 4.65 -20.01 0.52
CA ASN A 249 5.33 -21.25 0.92
C ASN A 249 6.63 -21.00 1.69
N THR A 250 7.28 -19.86 1.45
CA THR A 250 8.50 -19.41 2.13
C THR A 250 8.52 -17.87 2.22
N VAL A 251 9.39 -17.33 3.08
CA VAL A 251 9.65 -15.88 3.11
C VAL A 251 10.21 -15.35 1.78
N CYS A 252 10.99 -16.16 1.05
CA CYS A 252 11.55 -15.75 -0.25
C CYS A 252 10.48 -15.60 -1.34
N ASP A 253 9.45 -16.44 -1.27
CA ASP A 253 8.29 -16.38 -2.15
C ASP A 253 7.52 -15.07 -1.93
N ALA A 254 7.21 -14.73 -0.67
CA ALA A 254 6.60 -13.46 -0.31
C ALA A 254 7.44 -12.24 -0.76
N PHE A 255 8.75 -12.26 -0.52
CA PHE A 255 9.64 -11.15 -0.90
C PHE A 255 9.81 -11.01 -2.41
N SER A 256 9.85 -12.12 -3.16
CA SER A 256 9.85 -12.11 -4.64
C SER A 256 8.60 -11.39 -5.18
N ASP A 257 7.47 -11.55 -4.52
CA ASP A 257 6.22 -10.85 -4.85
C ASP A 257 6.14 -9.41 -4.32
N ARG A 258 7.20 -8.91 -3.66
CA ARG A 258 7.27 -7.61 -2.98
C ARG A 258 6.26 -7.48 -1.84
N VAL A 259 6.05 -8.54 -1.09
CA VAL A 259 5.15 -8.60 0.07
C VAL A 259 5.96 -8.85 1.33
N ALA A 260 5.86 -7.93 2.30
CA ALA A 260 6.45 -8.14 3.62
C ALA A 260 5.69 -9.21 4.41
N VAL A 261 6.38 -9.97 5.25
CA VAL A 261 5.77 -11.02 6.09
C VAL A 261 5.17 -10.42 7.36
N ASP A 262 3.91 -10.77 7.65
CA ASP A 262 3.19 -10.40 8.86
C ASP A 262 3.55 -11.35 10.01
N TYR A 263 3.29 -12.65 9.84
CA TYR A 263 3.61 -13.68 10.84
C TYR A 263 3.95 -15.04 10.21
N GLU A 264 4.52 -15.94 11.02
CA GLU A 264 4.84 -17.30 10.62
C GLU A 264 3.58 -18.19 10.56
N GLY A 265 3.57 -19.12 9.60
CA GLY A 265 2.44 -20.01 9.34
C GLY A 265 1.45 -19.45 8.31
N PRO A 266 0.38 -20.20 8.00
CA PRO A 266 -0.64 -19.78 7.05
C PRO A 266 -1.49 -18.63 7.61
N CYS A 267 -2.02 -17.78 6.71
CA CYS A 267 -2.93 -16.72 7.11
C CYS A 267 -4.22 -17.30 7.72
N HIS A 268 -4.55 -16.86 8.94
CA HIS A 268 -5.76 -17.26 9.65
C HIS A 268 -6.38 -16.14 10.51
N ALA A 269 -5.75 -14.97 10.56
CA ALA A 269 -6.28 -13.75 11.18
C ALA A 269 -5.82 -12.53 10.37
N VAL A 270 -6.57 -11.44 10.48
CA VAL A 270 -6.21 -10.11 9.96
C VAL A 270 -6.40 -9.06 11.03
N GLY A 271 -5.59 -8.01 10.98
CA GLY A 271 -5.69 -6.86 11.87
C GLY A 271 -6.84 -5.94 11.52
N ALA A 272 -7.08 -5.00 12.44
CA ALA A 272 -7.94 -3.86 12.18
C ALA A 272 -7.25 -2.85 11.23
N VAL A 273 -8.06 -1.99 10.61
CA VAL A 273 -7.61 -0.80 9.85
C VAL A 273 -7.41 0.40 10.78
N SER A 274 -7.94 0.32 12.01
CA SER A 274 -7.96 1.43 12.96
C SER A 274 -7.26 1.08 14.28
N ASP A 275 -6.56 2.06 14.85
CA ASP A 275 -5.70 1.95 16.04
C ASP A 275 -6.48 1.68 17.36
N LEU A 276 -7.80 1.45 17.31
CA LEU A 276 -8.71 1.45 18.46
C LEU A 276 -9.50 0.14 18.68
N ALA A 277 -9.16 -0.96 17.99
CA ALA A 277 -9.83 -2.25 18.17
C ALA A 277 -9.20 -3.06 19.34
N PRO A 278 -9.87 -3.24 20.50
CA PRO A 278 -9.24 -3.78 21.70
C PRO A 278 -9.08 -5.30 21.71
N ASP A 279 -9.91 -6.03 20.95
CA ASP A 279 -9.99 -7.50 20.96
C ASP A 279 -10.02 -8.06 19.53
N SER A 280 -8.94 -7.85 18.78
CA SER A 280 -8.85 -8.40 17.41
C SER A 280 -8.42 -9.86 17.42
N ALA A 281 -8.84 -10.62 16.40
CA ALA A 281 -8.32 -11.95 16.07
C ALA A 281 -6.78 -12.07 16.10
N CYS A 282 -6.05 -10.95 15.94
CA CYS A 282 -4.59 -10.90 16.03
C CYS A 282 -4.01 -11.12 17.43
N SER A 283 -4.81 -11.04 18.49
CA SER A 283 -4.32 -11.21 19.87
C SER A 283 -3.71 -12.60 20.13
N LEU A 284 -4.07 -13.59 19.31
CA LEU A 284 -3.53 -14.95 19.37
C LEU A 284 -2.35 -15.17 18.43
N ILE A 285 -1.97 -14.19 17.62
CA ILE A 285 -0.89 -14.29 16.64
C ILE A 285 0.46 -14.05 17.32
N PRO A 286 1.37 -15.03 17.31
CA PRO A 286 2.74 -14.82 17.78
C PRO A 286 3.52 -14.03 16.74
N CYS A 287 3.71 -12.73 16.99
CA CYS A 287 4.45 -11.87 16.07
C CYS A 287 5.95 -12.16 16.06
N PRO A 288 6.61 -12.06 14.89
CA PRO A 288 8.06 -12.17 14.81
C PRO A 288 8.73 -11.06 15.63
N PRO A 289 9.93 -11.31 16.17
CA PRO A 289 10.67 -10.28 16.88
C PRO A 289 10.99 -9.11 15.93
N LEU A 290 10.96 -7.89 16.47
CA LEU A 290 11.36 -6.70 15.71
C LEU A 290 12.81 -6.85 15.26
N SER A 291 13.08 -6.44 14.02
CA SER A 291 14.40 -6.61 13.38
C SER A 291 15.51 -5.79 14.05
N THR A 292 15.16 -4.72 14.77
CA THR A 292 16.12 -3.87 15.50
C THR A 292 15.64 -3.54 16.92
N PRO A 293 16.47 -3.76 17.95
CA PRO A 293 16.16 -3.36 19.33
C PRO A 293 15.91 -1.84 19.45
N GLY A 294 14.90 -1.43 20.21
CA GLY A 294 14.57 -0.02 20.43
C GLY A 294 13.85 0.67 19.26
N CYS A 295 13.52 -0.06 18.21
CA CYS A 295 12.61 0.38 17.16
C CYS A 295 11.19 0.54 17.71
N ARG A 296 10.61 1.72 17.52
CA ARG A 296 9.19 1.99 17.63
C ARG A 296 8.56 1.69 16.27
N PRO A 297 7.87 0.56 16.13
CA PRO A 297 7.43 0.06 14.83
C PRO A 297 6.14 0.74 14.37
N VAL A 298 5.75 0.43 13.13
CA VAL A 298 4.42 0.72 12.58
C VAL A 298 3.67 -0.58 12.35
N THR A 299 2.35 -0.58 12.52
CA THR A 299 1.50 -1.73 12.15
C THR A 299 0.71 -1.37 10.90
N PRO A 300 0.95 -2.07 9.77
CA PRO A 300 0.23 -1.79 8.53
C PRO A 300 -1.27 -2.09 8.63
N PRO A 301 -2.15 -1.33 7.94
CA PRO A 301 -3.59 -1.56 7.98
C PRO A 301 -3.96 -2.99 7.56
N GLY A 302 -4.72 -3.68 8.41
CA GLY A 302 -5.12 -5.07 8.16
C GLY A 302 -4.08 -6.13 8.56
N ALA A 303 -2.90 -5.74 9.05
CA ALA A 303 -1.87 -6.66 9.53
C ALA A 303 -1.96 -6.88 11.05
N CYS A 304 -1.51 -8.05 11.50
CA CYS A 304 -1.49 -8.37 12.93
C CYS A 304 -0.23 -7.86 13.63
N CYS A 305 0.90 -7.89 12.94
CA CYS A 305 2.20 -7.70 13.54
C CYS A 305 2.85 -6.37 13.15
N PRO A 306 3.53 -5.72 14.11
CA PRO A 306 4.26 -4.50 13.86
C PRO A 306 5.58 -4.76 13.11
N ILE A 307 6.00 -3.83 12.26
CA ILE A 307 7.24 -3.90 11.48
C ILE A 307 8.06 -2.62 11.62
N CYS A 308 9.39 -2.76 11.62
CA CYS A 308 10.34 -1.65 11.54
C CYS A 308 10.53 -1.19 10.10
N ALA A 309 9.57 -0.40 9.62
CA ALA A 309 9.55 0.15 8.27
C ALA A 309 8.97 1.57 8.26
N SER A 310 9.07 2.23 7.11
CA SER A 310 8.26 3.40 6.81
C SER A 310 7.12 3.01 5.89
N MET A 311 5.90 3.43 6.24
CA MET A 311 4.68 3.10 5.55
C MET A 311 4.08 4.35 4.90
N LEU A 312 3.79 4.26 3.61
CA LEU A 312 3.00 5.22 2.86
C LEU A 312 1.60 4.63 2.62
N GLN A 313 0.56 5.36 2.99
CA GLN A 313 -0.82 5.07 2.61
C GLN A 313 -1.21 6.02 1.49
N ILE A 314 -1.28 5.50 0.27
CA ILE A 314 -1.45 6.29 -0.94
C ILE A 314 -2.91 6.21 -1.40
N LEU A 315 -3.55 7.37 -1.46
CA LEU A 315 -4.83 7.56 -2.13
C LEU A 315 -4.59 7.73 -3.63
N TRP A 316 -5.34 7.01 -4.45
CA TRP A 316 -5.15 6.97 -5.90
C TRP A 316 -6.49 7.05 -6.65
N ASN A 317 -6.41 7.48 -7.90
CA ASN A 317 -7.56 7.68 -8.77
C ASN A 317 -7.83 6.43 -9.63
N LYS A 318 -8.88 5.69 -9.28
CA LYS A 318 -9.32 4.50 -10.00
C LYS A 318 -9.71 4.76 -11.46
N GLU A 319 -10.37 5.89 -11.74
CA GLU A 319 -10.79 6.24 -13.10
C GLU A 319 -9.60 6.52 -14.02
N GLN A 320 -8.54 7.15 -13.49
CA GLN A 320 -7.28 7.30 -14.22
C GLN A 320 -6.61 5.95 -14.48
N MET A 321 -6.55 5.05 -13.49
CA MET A 321 -6.00 3.70 -13.69
C MET A 321 -6.75 2.92 -14.78
N ASN A 322 -8.08 3.03 -14.81
CA ASN A 322 -8.91 2.45 -15.88
C ASN A 322 -8.60 3.06 -17.25
N THR A 323 -8.32 4.36 -17.29
CA THR A 323 -7.90 5.03 -18.53
C THR A 323 -6.55 4.50 -19.00
N PHE A 324 -5.58 4.33 -18.09
CA PHE A 324 -4.26 3.77 -18.42
C PHE A 324 -4.35 2.34 -18.92
N SER A 325 -5.18 1.50 -18.29
CA SER A 325 -5.41 0.12 -18.75
C SER A 325 -5.91 0.08 -20.20
N LYS A 326 -6.87 0.94 -20.57
CA LYS A 326 -7.38 1.05 -21.95
C LYS A 326 -6.29 1.47 -22.94
N LEU A 327 -5.40 2.37 -22.54
CA LEU A 327 -4.28 2.83 -23.39
C LEU A 327 -3.23 1.74 -23.62
N ILE A 328 -3.03 0.85 -22.64
CA ILE A 328 -2.06 -0.26 -22.71
C ILE A 328 -2.77 -1.53 -23.21
N LYS A 329 -3.52 -1.42 -24.31
CA LYS A 329 -4.20 -2.55 -24.97
C LYS A 329 -5.07 -3.39 -24.01
N ASN A 330 -5.78 -2.73 -23.10
CA ASN A 330 -6.61 -3.36 -22.05
C ASN A 330 -5.84 -4.26 -21.07
N GLN A 331 -4.52 -4.10 -20.96
CA GLN A 331 -3.76 -4.76 -19.89
C GLN A 331 -4.09 -4.07 -18.56
N PRO A 332 -4.44 -4.82 -17.51
CA PRO A 332 -4.73 -4.21 -16.22
C PRO A 332 -3.45 -3.67 -15.59
N VAL A 333 -3.54 -2.52 -14.93
CA VAL A 333 -2.45 -1.98 -14.10
C VAL A 333 -2.49 -2.72 -12.77
N THR A 334 -1.37 -3.29 -12.33
CA THR A 334 -1.32 -4.07 -11.08
C THR A 334 -0.57 -3.36 -9.96
N VAL A 335 -0.79 -3.82 -8.72
CA VAL A 335 -0.01 -3.39 -7.56
C VAL A 335 1.49 -3.63 -7.81
N HIS A 336 1.85 -4.79 -8.35
CA HIS A 336 3.25 -5.13 -8.61
C HIS A 336 3.91 -4.17 -9.60
N ASP A 337 3.22 -3.79 -10.69
CA ASP A 337 3.74 -2.82 -11.67
C ASP A 337 4.06 -1.48 -11.01
N VAL A 338 3.16 -1.00 -10.16
CA VAL A 338 3.32 0.25 -9.41
C VAL A 338 4.50 0.17 -8.44
N LEU A 339 4.65 -0.94 -7.70
CA LEU A 339 5.77 -1.14 -6.78
C LEU A 339 7.11 -1.21 -7.52
N GLN A 340 7.17 -1.85 -8.69
CA GLN A 340 8.38 -1.88 -9.52
C GLN A 340 8.80 -0.48 -9.96
N ILE A 341 7.84 0.36 -10.37
CA ILE A 341 8.14 1.75 -10.76
C ILE A 341 8.60 2.56 -9.54
N LEU A 342 7.92 2.44 -8.39
CA LEU A 342 8.32 3.10 -7.15
C LEU A 342 9.72 2.70 -6.67
N ARG A 343 10.09 1.42 -6.88
CA ARG A 343 11.42 0.92 -6.52
C ARG A 343 12.56 1.67 -7.22
N LEU A 344 12.32 2.20 -8.42
CA LEU A 344 13.31 3.00 -9.16
C LEU A 344 13.60 4.35 -8.49
N HIS A 345 12.72 4.82 -7.60
CA HIS A 345 12.91 6.05 -6.82
C HIS A 345 13.61 5.81 -5.48
N VAL A 346 13.86 4.55 -5.11
CA VAL A 346 14.65 4.20 -3.91
C VAL A 346 16.12 4.01 -4.32
N SER A 347 16.97 4.96 -3.90
CA SER A 347 18.38 5.04 -4.26
C SER A 347 19.29 4.29 -3.29
N VAL A 348 18.83 4.06 -2.05
CA VAL A 348 19.57 3.35 -1.02
C VAL A 348 19.46 1.83 -1.28
N PRO A 349 20.55 1.12 -1.59
CA PRO A 349 20.49 -0.28 -2.00
C PRO A 349 20.09 -1.24 -0.86
N GLN A 350 20.26 -0.82 0.39
CA GLN A 350 19.84 -1.58 1.58
C GLN A 350 18.33 -1.51 1.83
N CYS A 351 17.61 -0.64 1.11
CA CYS A 351 16.17 -0.46 1.22
C CYS A 351 15.47 -1.09 0.01
N ASP A 352 14.33 -1.70 0.24
CA ASP A 352 13.46 -2.19 -0.82
C ASP A 352 12.01 -1.77 -0.59
N VAL A 353 11.22 -1.90 -1.65
CA VAL A 353 9.82 -1.48 -1.71
C VAL A 353 8.94 -2.72 -1.72
N PHE A 354 8.11 -2.81 -0.68
CA PHE A 354 7.04 -3.79 -0.54
C PHE A 354 5.69 -3.09 -0.58
N GLY A 355 4.61 -3.81 -0.83
CA GLY A 355 3.30 -3.20 -0.73
C GLY A 355 2.15 -4.11 -1.11
N TYR A 356 0.96 -3.60 -0.85
CA TYR A 356 -0.30 -4.28 -1.11
C TYR A 356 -1.43 -3.26 -1.20
N LEU A 357 -2.53 -3.65 -1.84
CA LEU A 357 -3.77 -2.89 -1.75
C LEU A 357 -4.42 -3.23 -0.41
N SER A 358 -4.73 -2.26 0.44
CA SER A 358 -5.34 -2.49 1.76
C SER A 358 -6.79 -2.94 1.66
N ILE A 359 -7.41 -3.26 2.81
CA ILE A 359 -8.83 -3.62 2.88
C ILE A 359 -9.78 -2.43 2.73
N ASP A 360 -9.28 -1.20 2.75
CA ASP A 360 -10.00 0.07 2.51
C ASP A 360 -9.59 0.76 1.20
N HIS A 361 -9.06 -0.02 0.24
CA HIS A 361 -8.65 0.39 -1.11
C HIS A 361 -7.51 1.42 -1.19
N GLU A 362 -6.77 1.65 -0.12
CA GLU A 362 -5.55 2.46 -0.17
C GLU A 362 -4.36 1.59 -0.61
N LEU A 363 -3.45 2.13 -1.40
CA LEU A 363 -2.21 1.43 -1.71
C LEU A 363 -1.24 1.62 -0.55
N VAL A 364 -0.96 0.55 0.18
CA VAL A 364 0.03 0.56 1.26
C VAL A 364 1.38 0.19 0.68
N VAL A 365 2.35 1.08 0.82
CA VAL A 365 3.74 0.87 0.41
C VAL A 365 4.62 0.90 1.64
N LEU A 366 5.42 -0.14 1.82
CA LEU A 366 6.40 -0.27 2.89
C LEU A 366 7.80 -0.13 2.30
N ILE A 367 8.56 0.83 2.83
CA ILE A 367 9.97 0.99 2.51
C ILE A 367 10.75 0.55 3.74
N ALA A 368 11.43 -0.58 3.59
CA ALA A 368 12.05 -1.30 4.70
C ALA A 368 13.46 -1.77 4.33
N PRO A 369 14.34 -1.93 5.32
CA PRO A 369 15.64 -2.56 5.10
C PRO A 369 15.47 -4.04 4.74
N VAL A 370 16.35 -4.57 3.88
CA VAL A 370 16.32 -5.99 3.48
C VAL A 370 17.20 -6.90 4.35
N ASP A 371 18.04 -6.31 5.20
CA ASP A 371 18.91 -7.06 6.11
C ASP A 371 18.10 -7.66 7.28
N GLN A 372 18.49 -8.86 7.72
CA GLN A 372 17.81 -9.55 8.84
C GLN A 372 17.90 -8.78 10.16
N GLN A 373 19.01 -8.07 10.39
CA GLN A 373 19.26 -7.26 11.58
C GLN A 373 19.79 -5.89 11.15
N PRO A 374 18.91 -4.99 10.69
CA PRO A 374 19.34 -3.70 10.20
C PRO A 374 19.81 -2.83 11.36
N THR A 375 20.83 -2.02 11.08
CA THR A 375 21.29 -0.98 11.98
C THR A 375 20.27 0.15 12.09
N PRO A 376 20.26 0.92 13.20
CA PRO A 376 19.44 2.13 13.32
C PRO A 376 19.59 3.10 12.13
N LEU A 377 20.82 3.24 11.62
CA LEU A 377 21.12 4.09 10.47
C LEU A 377 20.45 3.59 9.18
N GLN A 378 20.34 2.28 8.99
CA GLN A 378 19.65 1.71 7.83
C GLN A 378 18.13 1.96 7.91
N ILE A 379 17.54 1.84 9.10
CA ILE A 379 16.12 2.17 9.30
C ILE A 379 15.88 3.66 9.02
N GLU A 380 16.75 4.54 9.52
CA GLU A 380 16.66 5.97 9.24
C GLU A 380 16.83 6.29 7.75
N ALA A 381 17.80 5.65 7.07
CA ALA A 381 18.01 5.82 5.64
C ALA A 381 16.77 5.41 4.82
N CYS A 382 16.17 4.25 5.12
CA CYS A 382 14.93 3.83 4.46
C CYS A 382 13.76 4.77 4.78
N SER A 383 13.73 5.35 5.98
CA SER A 383 12.73 6.35 6.35
C SER A 383 12.88 7.65 5.57
N LYS A 384 14.12 8.11 5.32
CA LYS A 384 14.39 9.27 4.45
C LYS A 384 14.01 9.03 2.99
N GLU A 385 14.21 7.81 2.50
CA GLU A 385 13.74 7.43 1.16
C GLU A 385 12.20 7.43 1.06
N ALA A 386 11.51 7.03 2.14
CA ALA A 386 10.05 7.10 2.21
C ALA A 386 9.52 8.54 2.27
N GLU A 387 10.10 9.40 3.11
CA GLU A 387 9.77 10.84 3.19
C GLU A 387 9.97 11.54 1.84
N LYS A 388 11.02 11.15 1.10
CA LYS A 388 11.26 11.64 -0.27
C LYS A 388 10.12 11.25 -1.20
N ILE A 389 9.72 9.98 -1.23
CA ILE A 389 8.63 9.52 -2.11
C ILE A 389 7.29 10.15 -1.70
N ASP A 390 7.00 10.24 -0.39
CA ASP A 390 5.82 10.92 0.13
C ASP A 390 5.71 12.36 -0.39
N SER A 391 6.83 13.11 -0.30
CA SER A 391 6.92 14.48 -0.79
C SER A 391 6.71 14.54 -2.31
N LEU A 392 7.31 13.62 -3.09
CA LEU A 392 7.13 13.58 -4.54
C LEU A 392 5.65 13.38 -4.93
N ILE A 393 4.91 12.57 -4.18
CA ILE A 393 3.47 12.34 -4.38
C ILE A 393 2.67 13.59 -4.02
N ASN A 394 2.84 14.10 -2.79
CA ASN A 394 2.05 15.20 -2.27
C ASN A 394 2.29 16.54 -3.01
N TYR A 395 3.45 16.72 -3.63
CA TYR A 395 3.76 17.86 -4.49
C TYR A 395 3.57 17.60 -6.00
N ALA A 396 3.00 16.45 -6.37
CA ALA A 396 2.77 16.04 -7.76
C ALA A 396 4.01 16.24 -8.66
N SER A 397 5.18 15.78 -8.17
CA SER A 397 6.47 16.03 -8.82
C SER A 397 6.50 15.47 -10.25
N PRO A 398 6.99 16.23 -11.26
CA PRO A 398 7.16 15.75 -12.63
C PRO A 398 7.96 14.45 -12.75
N THR A 399 8.90 14.21 -11.83
CA THR A 399 9.69 12.97 -11.77
C THR A 399 8.82 11.73 -11.54
N LEU A 400 7.73 11.87 -10.79
CA LEU A 400 6.80 10.79 -10.46
C LEU A 400 5.62 10.76 -11.45
N VAL A 401 4.97 11.91 -11.70
CA VAL A 401 3.77 11.98 -12.55
C VAL A 401 4.06 11.77 -14.04
N SER A 402 5.32 11.84 -14.48
CA SER A 402 5.70 11.45 -15.85
C SER A 402 5.61 9.93 -16.07
N GLN A 403 5.60 9.13 -15.01
CA GLN A 403 5.42 7.69 -15.08
C GLN A 403 3.91 7.40 -14.96
N VAL A 404 3.30 7.00 -16.09
CA VAL A 404 1.85 7.00 -16.30
C VAL A 404 1.06 6.38 -15.13
N PRO A 405 1.35 5.17 -14.61
CA PRO A 405 0.60 4.61 -13.47
C PRO A 405 0.68 5.46 -12.19
N LEU A 406 1.84 6.09 -11.93
CA LEU A 406 2.03 6.89 -10.72
C LEU A 406 1.35 8.26 -10.79
N SER A 407 1.01 8.74 -11.99
CA SER A 407 0.25 9.97 -12.17
C SER A 407 -1.20 9.91 -11.65
N ALA A 408 -1.69 8.70 -11.34
CA ALA A 408 -2.96 8.49 -10.66
C ALA A 408 -2.88 8.66 -9.13
N PHE A 409 -1.69 8.85 -8.55
CA PHE A 409 -1.58 9.11 -7.12
C PHE A 409 -2.03 10.52 -6.78
N LEU A 410 -2.84 10.63 -5.73
CA LEU A 410 -3.51 11.88 -5.36
C LEU A 410 -2.88 12.51 -4.11
N THR A 411 -2.61 11.70 -3.08
CA THR A 411 -1.97 12.12 -1.84
C THR A 411 -1.46 10.89 -1.10
N SER A 412 -0.51 11.11 -0.18
CA SER A 412 0.10 10.07 0.64
C SER A 412 0.13 10.49 2.10
N GLU A 413 -0.20 9.58 3.02
CA GLU A 413 0.06 9.71 4.45
C GLU A 413 1.22 8.79 4.86
N ILE A 414 2.28 9.38 5.40
CA ILE A 414 3.44 8.62 5.89
C ILE A 414 3.36 8.35 7.40
N LYS A 415 3.67 7.11 7.80
CA LYS A 415 3.99 6.72 9.18
C LYS A 415 5.38 6.07 9.18
N THR A 416 6.33 6.62 9.92
CA THR A 416 7.71 6.10 9.99
C THR A 416 7.99 5.43 11.32
N SER A 417 8.76 4.34 11.28
CA SER A 417 9.34 3.76 12.49
C SER A 417 10.43 4.69 13.02
N SER A 418 10.52 4.83 14.34
CA SER A 418 11.57 5.65 14.98
C SER A 418 12.44 4.82 15.90
N ILE A 419 13.70 5.20 16.08
CA ILE A 419 14.61 4.52 17.00
C ILE A 419 14.68 5.33 18.28
N HIS A 420 14.30 4.73 19.41
CA HIS A 420 14.70 5.28 20.70
C HIS A 420 16.19 5.00 20.89
N SER A 421 17.01 6.05 20.77
CA SER A 421 18.27 6.04 21.49
C SER A 421 17.90 5.94 22.96
N SER A 422 18.23 4.82 23.59
CA SER A 422 18.37 4.79 25.05
C SER A 422 19.54 5.72 25.38
N GLY A 423 19.26 7.02 25.41
CA GLY A 423 20.00 7.92 26.26
C GLY A 423 19.92 7.29 27.62
N VAL A 424 21.06 6.82 28.12
CA VAL A 424 21.24 6.43 29.52
C VAL A 424 20.54 7.51 30.33
N ALA A 425 19.39 7.19 30.91
CA ALA A 425 18.84 8.04 31.95
C ALA A 425 19.97 8.14 32.97
N PRO A 426 20.41 9.34 33.39
CA PRO A 426 21.37 9.43 34.49
C PRO A 426 20.78 8.59 35.60
N THR A 427 21.54 7.59 36.05
CA THR A 427 21.17 6.72 37.16
C THR A 427 20.58 7.61 38.23
N SER A 428 19.29 7.42 38.51
CA SER A 428 18.66 8.04 39.67
C SER A 428 19.55 7.73 40.87
N PRO A 429 19.91 8.73 41.69
CA PRO A 429 20.74 8.46 42.84
C PRO A 429 20.03 7.41 43.69
N LEU A 430 20.73 6.32 43.98
CA LEU A 430 20.29 5.30 44.94
C LEU A 430 19.70 6.01 46.17
N PRO A 431 18.56 5.54 46.70
CA PRO A 431 18.02 6.12 47.92
C PRO A 431 19.08 6.02 49.02
N LEU A 432 19.37 7.14 49.68
CA LEU A 432 20.38 7.29 50.73
C LEU A 432 20.27 6.27 51.89
N GLY A 433 19.21 5.45 51.92
CA GLY A 433 18.98 4.42 52.92
C GLY A 433 19.83 3.14 52.79
N LEU A 434 20.38 2.81 51.62
CA LEU A 434 21.19 1.57 51.47
C LEU A 434 22.69 1.75 51.79
N CYS A 435 23.22 2.97 51.76
CA CYS A 435 24.63 3.21 52.14
C CYS A 435 24.87 3.15 53.66
N PHE A 436 23.84 3.35 54.49
CA PHE A 436 23.98 3.28 55.95
C PHE A 436 24.07 1.85 56.49
N LEU A 437 23.58 0.85 55.75
CA LEU A 437 23.62 -0.56 56.20
C LEU A 437 24.97 -1.23 55.94
N LEU A 438 25.77 -0.76 54.98
CA LEU A 438 27.14 -1.25 54.76
C LEU A 438 28.18 -0.61 55.70
N GLY A 439 27.91 0.59 56.24
CA GLY A 439 28.80 1.24 57.22
C GLY A 439 28.71 0.65 58.64
N LEU A 440 27.56 0.10 59.02
CA LEU A 440 27.33 -0.48 60.35
C LEU A 440 27.87 -1.90 60.51
N LEU A 441 28.16 -2.62 59.42
CA LEU A 441 28.77 -3.96 59.46
C LEU A 441 30.31 -3.93 59.59
N VAL A 442 30.95 -2.77 59.42
CA VAL A 442 32.42 -2.62 59.55
C VAL A 442 32.83 -2.13 60.94
N ALA A 443 31.90 -1.63 61.75
CA ALA A 443 32.20 -1.08 63.10
C ALA A 443 32.09 -2.10 64.25
N ALA A 444 31.87 -3.38 63.97
CA ALA A 444 31.74 -4.43 64.98
C ALA A 444 32.75 -5.58 64.77
N ALA A 445 34.04 -5.26 64.78
CA ALA A 445 35.09 -6.24 65.05
C ALA A 445 36.34 -5.55 65.64
N PRO A 446 36.48 -5.47 66.98
CA PRO A 446 37.74 -5.07 67.58
C PRO A 446 38.70 -6.27 67.66
N GLY A 447 39.85 -6.12 67.00
CA GLY A 447 41.17 -6.57 67.45
C GLY A 447 41.45 -8.07 67.64
N LEU A 448 42.34 -8.61 66.80
CA LEU A 448 43.43 -9.46 67.27
C LEU A 448 44.68 -9.26 66.38
N HIS A 449 45.81 -8.98 67.05
CA HIS A 449 47.24 -8.85 66.65
C HIS A 449 47.73 -9.82 65.55
N GLN A 450 48.74 -9.56 64.71
CA GLN A 450 50.16 -9.15 64.86
C GLN A 450 50.65 -8.79 63.43
N LEU A 451 51.50 -7.81 63.15
CA LEU A 451 52.93 -7.66 63.47
C LEU A 451 53.39 -6.26 63.03
#